data_AF-A0A1G2X8C2-F1
#
_entry.id   AF-A0A1G2X8C2-F1
#
_cell.length_a   1.000
_cell.length_b   1.000
_cell.length_c   1.000
_cell.angle_alpha   90.00
_cell.angle_beta   90.00
_cell.angle_gamma   90.00
#
_symmetry.space_group_name_H-M   'P 1'
#
loop_
_entity.id
_entity.type
_entity.pdbx_description
1 polymer ?
#
loop_
_entity_poly.entity_id
_entity_poly.type
_entity_poly.pdbx_seq_one_letter_code
_entity_poly.pdbx_strand_id
1 'polypeptide(L)'
;MKPIAIPQTYNYIATFLSLACNLRCSYCINYFGEGKFLKKHLSGKDWVKGLNRIVSRDDLPISLQGGEPSLHKDFIYILNNVKPELNIDILTNLQFDEDEFICNVNPNRIKRISPYASIRVSYHPETMQLEPLVKKVLKLQDNGFSIGIWGVMHPTQETEILKAREYCASLGIDFRTKEFLGEYNGKMYGTYRYEGVCDKKFAKKVLCKTTEFIIGSNGDIYRCHSDLYEGRKPIGNILDENFEIEDKFRECNVFGHCNPCDVKLKTNRFQQFGHTSVEIK
;
A
#
# COMPACT_ATOMS: atom_id res chain seq x y z
N MET A 1 -17.65 -3.60 -19.97
CA MET A 1 -17.62 -3.54 -18.50
C MET A 1 -17.94 -2.12 -18.04
N LYS A 2 -18.78 -1.95 -17.02
CA LYS A 2 -19.12 -0.62 -16.50
C LYS A 2 -17.90 0.08 -15.87
N PRO A 3 -17.76 1.41 -16.02
CA PRO A 3 -16.77 2.18 -15.27
C PRO A 3 -16.99 2.07 -13.75
N ILE A 4 -15.89 2.10 -12.98
CA ILE A 4 -15.90 2.11 -11.52
C ILE A 4 -15.57 3.53 -11.07
N ALA A 5 -16.60 4.33 -10.79
CA ALA A 5 -16.42 5.68 -10.29
C ALA A 5 -15.97 5.66 -8.82
N ILE A 6 -14.80 6.24 -8.53
CA ILE A 6 -14.29 6.29 -7.16
C ILE A 6 -14.99 7.42 -6.38
N PRO A 7 -15.65 7.14 -5.23
CA PRO A 7 -16.32 8.18 -4.46
C PRO A 7 -15.40 9.34 -4.05
N GLN A 8 -15.95 10.53 -3.87
CA GLN A 8 -15.17 11.72 -3.47
C GLN A 8 -14.56 11.59 -2.06
N THR A 9 -15.21 10.81 -1.21
CA THR A 9 -14.79 10.48 0.16
C THR A 9 -13.56 9.58 0.22
N TYR A 10 -13.19 8.91 -0.89
CA TYR A 10 -12.08 7.96 -0.89
C TYR A 10 -10.71 8.69 -0.83
N ASN A 11 -9.74 8.06 -0.19
CA ASN A 11 -8.41 8.60 0.07
C ASN A 11 -7.29 7.71 -0.47
N TYR A 12 -7.59 6.46 -0.82
CA TYR A 12 -6.57 5.53 -1.29
C TYR A 12 -7.14 4.47 -2.24
N ILE A 13 -6.36 4.12 -3.29
CA ILE A 13 -6.60 2.96 -4.14
C ILE A 13 -5.43 2.00 -3.95
N ALA A 14 -5.70 0.90 -3.27
CA ALA A 14 -4.73 -0.08 -2.81
C ALA A 14 -4.81 -1.33 -3.70
N THR A 15 -3.81 -1.53 -4.55
CA THR A 15 -3.78 -2.66 -5.50
C THR A 15 -2.69 -3.65 -5.10
N PHE A 16 -3.10 -4.75 -4.47
CA PHE A 16 -2.21 -5.79 -3.98
C PHE A 16 -1.91 -6.80 -5.09
N LEU A 17 -0.93 -6.53 -5.95
CA LEU A 17 -0.58 -7.45 -7.06
C LEU A 17 -0.16 -8.84 -6.54
N SER A 18 0.54 -8.84 -5.41
CA SER A 18 0.93 -10.04 -4.69
C SER A 18 1.05 -9.74 -3.21
N LEU A 19 0.70 -10.70 -2.35
CA LEU A 19 1.02 -10.68 -0.92
C LEU A 19 2.31 -11.46 -0.62
N ALA A 20 2.90 -12.13 -1.61
CA ALA A 20 4.23 -12.72 -1.50
C ALA A 20 5.29 -11.61 -1.44
N CYS A 21 6.36 -11.86 -0.71
CA CYS A 21 7.50 -10.97 -0.57
C CYS A 21 8.79 -11.79 -0.53
N ASN A 22 9.87 -11.24 -1.07
CA ASN A 22 11.21 -11.80 -1.02
C ASN A 22 12.00 -11.37 0.24
N LEU A 23 11.38 -10.57 1.11
CA LEU A 23 11.88 -10.23 2.45
C LEU A 23 11.04 -10.92 3.54
N ARG A 24 11.57 -10.99 4.75
CA ARG A 24 10.92 -11.62 5.94
C ARG A 24 11.01 -10.72 7.18
N CYS A 25 10.59 -9.46 7.04
CA CYS A 25 10.69 -8.47 8.11
C CYS A 25 9.83 -8.88 9.32
N SER A 26 10.41 -8.82 10.52
CA SER A 26 9.74 -9.26 11.76
C SER A 26 8.52 -8.41 12.13
N TYR A 27 8.50 -7.17 11.64
CA TYR A 27 7.51 -6.13 11.95
C TYR A 27 6.52 -5.87 10.80
N CYS A 28 6.43 -6.77 9.81
CA CYS A 28 5.61 -6.55 8.62
C CYS A 28 4.10 -6.55 8.94
N ILE A 29 3.44 -5.43 8.64
CA ILE A 29 2.01 -5.23 8.96
C ILE A 29 1.04 -6.18 8.24
N ASN A 30 1.46 -6.77 7.12
CA ASN A 30 0.65 -7.77 6.41
C ASN A 30 0.40 -9.00 7.30
N TYR A 31 1.33 -9.30 8.22
CA TYR A 31 1.24 -10.38 9.20
C TYR A 31 0.76 -9.91 10.57
N PHE A 32 0.16 -8.72 10.65
CA PHE A 32 -0.47 -8.29 11.89
C PHE A 32 -1.60 -9.24 12.28
N GLY A 33 -2.35 -9.77 11.32
CA GLY A 33 -3.40 -10.78 11.54
C GLY A 33 -2.86 -12.22 11.51
N GLU A 34 -3.73 -13.20 11.26
CA GLU A 34 -3.36 -14.61 11.08
C GLU A 34 -2.68 -14.91 9.72
N GLY A 35 -2.66 -13.95 8.79
CA GLY A 35 -1.94 -14.07 7.52
C GLY A 35 -2.52 -15.11 6.56
N LYS A 36 -3.86 -15.20 6.47
CA LYS A 36 -4.59 -16.14 5.60
C LYS A 36 -4.66 -15.66 4.15
N PHE A 37 -3.51 -15.34 3.57
CA PHE A 37 -3.45 -14.77 2.23
C PHE A 37 -3.96 -15.73 1.16
N LEU A 38 -4.82 -15.22 0.29
CA LEU A 38 -5.19 -15.93 -0.93
C LEU A 38 -3.97 -15.98 -1.86
N LYS A 39 -3.61 -17.19 -2.29
CA LYS A 39 -2.45 -17.43 -3.18
C LYS A 39 -2.77 -17.23 -4.67
N LYS A 40 -4.02 -16.89 -5.01
CA LYS A 40 -4.44 -16.72 -6.40
C LYS A 40 -4.04 -15.32 -6.88
N HIS A 41 -3.51 -15.26 -8.09
CA HIS A 41 -3.12 -14.03 -8.77
C HIS A 41 -3.91 -13.90 -10.08
N LEU A 42 -4.40 -12.71 -10.37
CA LEU A 42 -4.86 -12.35 -11.71
C LEU A 42 -3.69 -12.37 -12.69
N SER A 43 -3.98 -12.56 -13.98
CA SER A 43 -2.99 -12.30 -15.03
C SER A 43 -2.76 -10.80 -15.21
N GLY A 44 -1.65 -10.38 -15.81
CA GLY A 44 -1.44 -8.98 -16.16
C GLY A 44 -2.55 -8.42 -17.05
N LYS A 45 -3.08 -9.21 -17.98
CA LYS A 45 -4.20 -8.82 -18.85
C LYS A 45 -5.48 -8.57 -18.05
N ASP A 46 -5.78 -9.43 -17.07
CA ASP A 46 -6.94 -9.26 -16.20
C ASP A 46 -6.79 -8.05 -15.27
N TRP A 47 -5.59 -7.82 -14.74
CA TRP A 47 -5.28 -6.60 -13.98
C TRP A 47 -5.56 -5.36 -14.81
N VAL A 48 -4.99 -5.28 -16.00
CA VAL A 48 -5.20 -4.15 -16.93
C VAL A 48 -6.68 -3.98 -17.26
N LYS A 49 -7.38 -5.09 -17.58
CA LYS A 49 -8.82 -5.08 -17.86
C LYS A 49 -9.64 -4.49 -16.70
N GLY A 50 -9.35 -4.90 -15.47
CA GLY A 50 -10.02 -4.42 -14.27
C GLY A 50 -9.68 -2.97 -13.91
N LEU A 51 -8.38 -2.65 -13.83
CA LEU A 51 -7.89 -1.32 -13.44
C LEU A 51 -8.32 -0.24 -14.44
N ASN A 52 -8.38 -0.55 -15.74
CA ASN A 52 -8.80 0.42 -16.77
C ASN A 52 -10.29 0.79 -16.73
N ARG A 53 -11.07 0.17 -15.83
CA ARG A 53 -12.46 0.59 -15.55
C ARG A 53 -12.51 1.73 -14.54
N ILE A 54 -11.47 1.91 -13.73
CA ILE A 54 -11.44 2.92 -12.67
C ILE A 54 -11.55 4.31 -13.28
N VAL A 55 -12.47 5.11 -12.77
CA VAL A 55 -12.54 6.56 -13.03
C VAL A 55 -12.06 7.24 -11.75
N SER A 56 -10.78 7.64 -11.78
CA SER A 56 -10.11 8.33 -10.68
C SER A 56 -9.89 9.81 -11.02
N ARG A 57 -9.03 10.45 -10.25
CA ARG A 57 -8.69 11.87 -10.26
C ARG A 57 -7.18 12.00 -10.06
N ASP A 58 -6.63 13.14 -10.46
CA ASP A 58 -5.18 13.34 -10.52
C ASP A 58 -4.46 13.14 -9.17
N ASP A 59 -5.15 13.48 -8.07
CA ASP A 59 -4.61 13.38 -6.71
C ASP A 59 -4.86 12.02 -6.04
N LEU A 60 -5.47 11.06 -6.74
CA LEU A 60 -5.75 9.71 -6.24
C LEU A 60 -5.20 8.64 -7.19
N PRO A 61 -3.90 8.32 -7.10
CA PRO A 61 -3.28 7.31 -7.95
C PRO A 61 -3.68 5.89 -7.56
N ILE A 62 -3.55 4.96 -8.51
CA ILE A 62 -3.53 3.53 -8.24
C ILE A 62 -2.20 3.19 -7.61
N SER A 63 -2.21 2.70 -6.36
CA SER A 63 -0.99 2.31 -5.67
C SER A 63 -0.75 0.81 -5.82
N LEU A 64 0.23 0.45 -6.65
CA LEU A 64 0.67 -0.94 -6.83
C LEU A 64 1.56 -1.33 -5.64
N GLN A 65 1.13 -2.32 -4.88
CA GLN A 65 1.74 -2.67 -3.59
C GLN A 65 1.50 -4.16 -3.24
N GLY A 66 1.83 -4.50 -2.00
CA GLY A 66 1.37 -5.71 -1.33
C GLY A 66 2.41 -6.29 -0.40
N GLY A 67 2.90 -7.49 -0.70
CA GLY A 67 4.16 -7.99 -0.14
C GLY A 67 5.32 -7.34 -0.89
N GLU A 68 5.52 -7.74 -2.14
CA GLU A 68 6.38 -7.06 -3.10
C GLU A 68 5.71 -7.10 -4.50
N PRO A 69 5.27 -5.97 -5.06
CA PRO A 69 4.55 -5.97 -6.33
C PRO A 69 5.41 -6.46 -7.51
N SER A 70 6.73 -6.27 -7.49
CA SER A 70 7.62 -6.69 -8.57
C SER A 70 7.73 -8.22 -8.73
N LEU A 71 7.32 -9.00 -7.72
CA LEU A 71 7.24 -10.46 -7.83
C LEU A 71 6.09 -10.93 -8.73
N HIS A 72 5.15 -10.06 -9.07
CA HIS A 72 4.15 -10.38 -10.07
C HIS A 72 4.83 -10.44 -11.44
N LYS A 73 4.80 -11.62 -12.09
CA LYS A 73 5.49 -11.85 -13.39
C LYS A 73 5.18 -10.82 -14.48
N ASP A 74 3.96 -10.25 -14.45
CA ASP A 74 3.51 -9.25 -15.42
C ASP A 74 3.61 -7.81 -14.89
N PHE A 75 4.44 -7.53 -13.87
CA PHE A 75 4.51 -6.22 -13.20
C PHE A 75 4.76 -5.06 -14.18
N ILE A 76 5.79 -5.17 -15.03
CA ILE A 76 6.12 -4.17 -16.06
C ILE A 76 4.99 -4.06 -17.10
N TYR A 77 4.39 -5.19 -17.50
CA TYR A 77 3.26 -5.19 -18.41
C TYR A 77 2.08 -4.40 -17.85
N ILE A 78 1.73 -4.59 -16.57
CA ILE A 78 0.64 -3.87 -15.90
C ILE A 78 0.93 -2.37 -15.91
N LEU A 79 2.12 -1.95 -15.48
CA LEU A 79 2.54 -0.54 -15.50
C LEU A 79 2.35 0.11 -16.87
N ASN A 80 2.78 -0.58 -17.93
CA ASN A 80 2.77 -0.04 -19.28
C ASN A 80 1.39 -0.06 -19.97
N ASN A 81 0.42 -0.84 -19.45
CA ASN A 81 -0.87 -1.05 -20.12
C ASN A 81 -2.08 -0.52 -19.33
N VAL A 82 -1.89 -0.11 -18.06
CA VAL A 82 -2.90 0.73 -17.39
C VAL A 82 -2.98 2.07 -18.13
N LYS A 83 -4.20 2.56 -18.35
CA LYS A 83 -4.55 3.80 -19.03
C LYS A 83 -3.67 4.99 -18.59
N PRO A 84 -3.17 5.80 -19.54
CA PRO A 84 -2.26 6.91 -19.24
C PRO A 84 -2.90 8.00 -18.36
N GLU A 85 -4.22 8.17 -18.40
CA GLU A 85 -4.96 9.09 -17.53
C GLU A 85 -5.02 8.63 -16.06
N LEU A 86 -4.66 7.37 -15.78
CA LEU A 86 -4.59 6.84 -14.42
C LEU A 86 -3.16 6.96 -13.89
N ASN A 87 -2.99 7.88 -12.95
CA ASN A 87 -1.76 8.02 -12.17
C ASN A 87 -1.46 6.74 -11.38
N ILE A 88 -0.17 6.40 -11.27
CA ILE A 88 0.30 5.22 -10.55
C ILE A 88 1.35 5.62 -9.52
N ASP A 89 1.22 5.07 -8.32
CA ASP A 89 2.28 5.01 -7.32
C ASP A 89 2.74 3.55 -7.15
N ILE A 90 4.01 3.34 -6.80
CA ILE A 90 4.58 2.02 -6.52
C ILE A 90 5.10 1.99 -5.08
N LEU A 91 4.69 1.00 -4.30
CA LEU A 91 5.27 0.71 -2.98
C LEU A 91 6.03 -0.61 -3.07
N THR A 92 7.35 -0.56 -2.97
CA THR A 92 8.26 -1.68 -3.25
C THR A 92 9.42 -1.72 -2.26
N ASN A 93 10.09 -2.84 -2.13
CA ASN A 93 11.39 -3.00 -1.47
C ASN A 93 12.59 -2.85 -2.42
N LEU A 94 12.33 -2.61 -3.71
CA LEU A 94 13.33 -2.42 -4.79
C LEU A 94 14.30 -3.61 -4.98
N GLN A 95 13.90 -4.82 -4.56
CA GLN A 95 14.66 -6.04 -4.75
C GLN A 95 14.35 -6.70 -6.11
N PHE A 96 14.47 -5.92 -7.18
CA PHE A 96 14.38 -6.34 -8.58
C PHE A 96 15.53 -5.73 -9.40
N ASP A 97 15.65 -6.11 -10.67
CA ASP A 97 16.65 -5.59 -11.60
C ASP A 97 16.29 -4.17 -12.05
N GLU A 98 17.05 -3.18 -11.58
CA GLU A 98 16.83 -1.77 -11.92
C GLU A 98 17.16 -1.44 -13.38
N ASP A 99 18.07 -2.16 -14.03
CA ASP A 99 18.41 -1.93 -15.45
C ASP A 99 17.29 -2.40 -16.35
N GLU A 100 16.72 -3.58 -16.08
CA GLU A 100 15.52 -4.06 -16.76
C GLU A 100 14.37 -3.06 -16.60
N PHE A 101 14.17 -2.55 -15.38
CA PHE A 101 13.11 -1.59 -15.10
C PHE A 101 13.30 -0.28 -15.87
N ILE A 102 14.51 0.28 -15.86
CA ILE A 102 14.86 1.51 -16.61
C ILE A 102 14.63 1.33 -18.11
N CYS A 103 15.00 0.17 -18.66
CA CYS A 103 14.88 -0.10 -20.09
C CYS A 103 13.42 -0.24 -20.55
N ASN A 104 12.54 -0.73 -19.67
CA ASN A 104 11.17 -1.13 -20.05
C ASN A 104 10.06 -0.21 -19.52
N VAL A 105 10.36 0.73 -18.62
CA VAL A 105 9.36 1.62 -18.03
C VAL A 105 9.75 3.07 -18.32
N ASN A 106 8.86 3.80 -19.01
CA ASN A 106 9.04 5.24 -19.18
C ASN A 106 8.85 5.94 -17.81
N PRO A 107 9.80 6.75 -17.32
CA PRO A 107 9.67 7.46 -16.05
C PRO A 107 8.39 8.30 -15.95
N ASN A 108 7.95 8.91 -17.05
CA ASN A 108 6.72 9.71 -17.09
C ASN A 108 5.45 8.88 -16.90
N ARG A 109 5.50 7.55 -17.09
CA ARG A 109 4.37 6.67 -16.80
C ARG A 109 4.02 6.66 -15.31
N ILE A 110 5.02 6.82 -14.45
CA ILE A 110 4.90 6.72 -13.00
C ILE A 110 5.41 7.99 -12.32
N LYS A 111 5.24 9.13 -12.99
CA LYS A 111 5.58 10.45 -12.45
C LYS A 111 4.33 11.31 -12.45
N ARG A 112 3.99 11.84 -11.29
CA ARG A 112 2.88 12.78 -11.12
C ARG A 112 3.27 13.92 -10.20
N ILE A 113 2.49 14.99 -10.24
CA ILE A 113 2.62 16.10 -9.29
C ILE A 113 2.14 15.61 -7.92
N SER A 114 3.04 15.60 -6.95
CA SER A 114 2.80 15.05 -5.61
C SER A 114 3.78 15.66 -4.62
N PRO A 115 3.40 15.85 -3.35
CA PRO A 115 4.33 16.29 -2.31
C PRO A 115 5.34 15.21 -1.92
N TYR A 116 5.35 14.04 -2.56
CA TYR A 116 6.26 12.92 -2.32
C TYR A 116 6.49 12.11 -3.60
N ALA A 117 7.56 11.31 -3.62
CA ALA A 117 7.91 10.47 -4.76
C ALA A 117 6.84 9.43 -5.12
N SER A 118 6.67 9.17 -6.42
CA SER A 118 5.69 8.21 -6.94
C SER A 118 6.13 6.75 -6.70
N ILE A 119 7.44 6.49 -6.73
CA ILE A 119 8.03 5.22 -6.27
C ILE A 119 8.49 5.40 -4.82
N ARG A 120 7.92 4.59 -3.93
CA ARG A 120 8.17 4.63 -2.50
C ARG A 120 8.85 3.35 -2.05
N VAL A 121 10.16 3.43 -1.90
CA VAL A 121 10.98 2.28 -1.52
C VAL A 121 10.95 2.11 -0.01
N SER A 122 10.57 0.93 0.47
CA SER A 122 10.60 0.60 1.90
C SER A 122 11.99 0.08 2.26
N TYR A 123 12.72 0.81 3.10
CA TYR A 123 14.01 0.38 3.63
C TYR A 123 13.80 -0.47 4.89
N HIS A 124 14.38 -1.67 4.88
CA HIS A 124 14.26 -2.66 5.95
C HIS A 124 15.64 -3.06 6.49
N PRO A 125 16.17 -2.37 7.52
CA PRO A 125 17.50 -2.64 8.07
C PRO A 125 17.77 -4.09 8.50
N GLU A 126 16.74 -4.84 8.91
CA GLU A 126 16.86 -6.27 9.25
C GLU A 126 17.29 -7.15 8.06
N THR A 127 17.00 -6.73 6.84
CA THR A 127 17.16 -7.55 5.63
C THR A 127 17.87 -6.83 4.48
N MET A 128 18.14 -5.53 4.62
CA MET A 128 18.69 -4.68 3.57
C MET A 128 19.88 -3.88 4.10
N GLN A 129 20.90 -3.76 3.25
CA GLN A 129 21.99 -2.81 3.45
C GLN A 129 21.61 -1.47 2.80
N LEU A 130 21.95 -0.35 3.44
CA LEU A 130 21.58 0.98 2.98
C LEU A 130 22.33 1.38 1.70
N GLU A 131 23.65 1.18 1.64
CA GLU A 131 24.45 1.65 0.50
C GLU A 131 24.03 1.04 -0.85
N PRO A 132 23.78 -0.28 -0.98
CA PRO A 132 23.27 -0.85 -2.22
C PRO A 132 21.90 -0.27 -2.61
N LEU A 133 21.01 -0.06 -1.63
CA LEU A 133 19.71 0.57 -1.88
C LEU A 133 19.88 2.00 -2.41
N VAL A 134 20.74 2.81 -1.77
CA VAL A 134 21.03 4.19 -2.17
C VAL A 134 21.56 4.26 -3.60
N LYS A 135 22.48 3.36 -3.98
CA LYS A 135 23.00 3.28 -5.36
C LYS A 135 21.89 3.04 -6.38
N LYS A 136 20.96 2.12 -6.09
CA LYS A 136 19.81 1.85 -6.97
C LYS A 136 18.87 3.05 -7.07
N VAL A 137 18.60 3.71 -5.94
CA VAL A 137 17.71 4.88 -5.89
C VAL A 137 18.30 6.03 -6.70
N LEU A 138 19.59 6.35 -6.52
CA LEU A 138 20.27 7.39 -7.30
C LEU A 138 20.26 7.07 -8.80
N LYS A 139 20.55 5.82 -9.17
CA LYS A 139 20.50 5.37 -10.57
C LYS A 139 19.12 5.58 -11.20
N LEU A 140 18.04 5.32 -10.45
CA LEU A 140 16.67 5.59 -10.92
C LEU A 140 16.37 7.10 -10.98
N GLN A 141 16.85 7.90 -10.03
CA GLN A 141 16.72 9.37 -10.09
C GLN A 141 17.43 9.95 -11.32
N ASP A 142 18.65 9.50 -11.60
CA ASP A 142 19.46 9.91 -12.77
C ASP A 142 18.77 9.56 -14.10
N ASN A 143 17.94 8.52 -14.09
CA ASN A 143 17.10 8.11 -15.23
C ASN A 143 15.70 8.74 -15.21
N GLY A 144 15.48 9.78 -14.39
CA GLY A 144 14.28 10.62 -14.42
C GLY A 144 13.08 10.11 -13.61
N PHE A 145 13.24 9.01 -12.86
CA PHE A 145 12.17 8.46 -12.01
C PHE A 145 11.96 9.31 -10.75
N SER A 146 10.68 9.48 -10.38
CA SER A 146 10.30 10.09 -9.10
C SER A 146 10.33 9.02 -8.00
N ILE A 147 11.47 8.89 -7.31
CA ILE A 147 11.72 7.84 -6.31
C ILE A 147 12.26 8.42 -5.00
N GLY A 148 11.85 7.81 -3.88
CA GLY A 148 12.32 8.13 -2.54
C GLY A 148 12.28 6.91 -1.61
N ILE A 149 12.78 7.07 -0.39
CA ILE A 149 12.92 6.00 0.60
C ILE A 149 12.02 6.27 1.81
N TRP A 150 11.44 5.21 2.36
CA TRP A 150 10.63 5.22 3.57
C TRP A 150 11.17 4.21 4.58
N GLY A 151 11.41 4.67 5.80
CA GLY A 151 11.78 3.84 6.95
C GLY A 151 10.65 3.74 7.98
N VAL A 152 10.51 2.59 8.63
CA VAL A 152 9.57 2.42 9.75
C VAL A 152 10.31 2.65 11.07
N MET A 153 9.75 3.49 11.95
CA MET A 153 10.30 3.80 13.27
C MET A 153 10.03 2.65 14.27
N HIS A 154 10.54 1.47 13.97
CA HIS A 154 10.49 0.32 14.87
C HIS A 154 11.51 0.53 16.01
N PRO A 155 11.18 0.21 17.28
CA PRO A 155 12.06 0.47 18.42
C PRO A 155 13.48 -0.10 18.30
N THR A 156 13.65 -1.25 17.65
CA THR A 156 14.98 -1.87 17.47
C THR A 156 15.82 -1.24 16.36
N GLN A 157 15.23 -0.39 15.52
CA GLN A 157 15.86 0.12 14.30
C GLN A 157 15.88 1.65 14.23
N GLU A 158 15.30 2.34 15.23
CA GLU A 158 15.15 3.81 15.23
C GLU A 158 16.45 4.55 14.93
N THR A 159 17.54 4.21 15.63
CA THR A 159 18.86 4.83 15.40
C THR A 159 19.35 4.64 13.97
N GLU A 160 19.18 3.44 13.40
CA GLU A 160 19.63 3.14 12.04
C GLU A 160 18.78 3.89 11.00
N ILE A 161 17.47 3.97 11.20
CA ILE A 161 16.57 4.71 10.33
C ILE A 161 16.88 6.22 10.34
N LEU A 162 17.18 6.79 11.50
CA LEU A 162 17.55 8.21 11.61
C LEU A 162 18.88 8.52 10.91
N LYS A 163 19.89 7.67 11.09
CA LYS A 163 21.16 7.77 10.36
C LYS A 163 20.97 7.64 8.85
N ALA A 164 20.17 6.66 8.43
CA ALA A 164 19.85 6.46 7.02
C ALA A 164 19.16 7.67 6.40
N ARG A 165 18.23 8.30 7.14
CA ARG A 165 17.56 9.54 6.72
C ARG A 165 18.56 10.68 6.52
N GLU A 166 19.47 10.89 7.47
CA GLU A 166 20.49 11.95 7.37
C GLU A 166 21.44 11.72 6.19
N TYR A 167 21.89 10.47 6.00
CA TYR A 167 22.73 10.10 4.87
C TYR A 167 22.02 10.25 3.52
N CYS A 168 20.76 9.84 3.42
CA CYS A 168 19.97 10.01 2.20
C CYS A 168 19.72 11.49 1.88
N ALA A 169 19.43 12.30 2.91
CA ALA A 169 19.23 13.73 2.75
C ALA A 169 20.48 14.45 2.25
N SER A 170 21.69 14.06 2.69
CA SER A 170 22.94 14.65 2.20
C SER A 170 23.23 14.32 0.73
N LEU A 171 22.57 13.30 0.18
CA LEU A 171 22.63 12.89 -1.22
C LEU A 171 21.45 13.40 -2.06
N GLY A 172 20.54 14.20 -1.49
CA GLY A 172 19.35 14.70 -2.18
C GLY A 172 18.23 13.67 -2.36
N ILE A 173 18.27 12.55 -1.63
CA ILE A 173 17.21 11.52 -1.66
C ILE A 173 16.13 11.89 -0.63
N ASP A 174 14.87 11.97 -1.07
CA ASP A 174 13.71 12.11 -0.17
C ASP A 174 13.60 10.85 0.70
N PHE A 175 13.93 10.97 1.99
CA PHE A 175 13.78 9.92 2.97
C PHE A 175 12.74 10.32 4.02
N ARG A 176 11.68 9.54 4.15
CA ARG A 176 10.60 9.79 5.13
C ARG A 176 10.47 8.66 6.13
N THR A 177 9.95 8.98 7.30
CA THR A 177 9.67 7.99 8.32
C THR A 177 8.17 7.69 8.40
N LYS A 178 7.85 6.46 8.81
CA LYS A 178 6.50 6.03 9.16
C LYS A 178 6.50 5.56 10.60
N GLU A 179 5.41 5.85 11.31
CA GLU A 179 5.16 5.26 12.63
C GLU A 179 5.14 3.73 12.52
N PHE A 180 5.72 3.04 13.50
CA PHE A 180 5.57 1.60 13.63
C PHE A 180 4.17 1.27 14.17
N LEU A 181 3.53 0.31 13.51
CA LEU A 181 2.16 -0.12 13.77
C LEU A 181 2.16 -1.62 14.03
N GLY A 182 1.97 -2.01 15.29
CA GLY A 182 2.03 -3.41 15.68
C GLY A 182 2.45 -3.59 17.12
N GLU A 183 2.57 -4.84 17.54
CA GLU A 183 3.03 -5.17 18.88
C GLU A 183 4.54 -5.39 18.91
N TYR A 184 5.22 -4.85 19.91
CA TYR A 184 6.61 -5.15 20.21
C TYR A 184 6.81 -5.19 21.73
N ASN A 185 7.44 -6.25 22.24
CA ASN A 185 7.63 -6.50 23.68
C ASN A 185 6.36 -6.33 24.52
N GLY A 186 5.23 -6.89 24.06
CA GLY A 186 3.95 -6.84 24.77
C GLY A 186 3.26 -5.47 24.77
N LYS A 187 3.81 -4.48 24.04
CA LYS A 187 3.23 -3.15 23.89
C LYS A 187 2.73 -2.97 22.45
N MET A 188 1.49 -2.50 22.32
CA MET A 188 0.95 -2.04 21.05
C MET A 188 1.48 -0.64 20.71
N TYR A 189 2.11 -0.50 19.55
CA TYR A 189 2.60 0.76 18.99
C TYR A 189 1.65 1.25 17.91
N GLY A 190 1.56 2.57 17.76
CA GLY A 190 0.72 3.25 16.78
C GLY A 190 -0.24 4.25 17.41
N THR A 191 -0.66 5.24 16.65
CA THR A 191 -1.64 6.23 17.07
C THR A 191 -2.99 5.92 16.44
N TYR A 192 -3.97 5.46 17.24
CA TYR A 192 -5.25 4.96 16.75
C TYR A 192 -6.42 5.87 17.10
N ARG A 193 -7.42 5.95 16.21
CA ARG A 193 -8.66 6.70 16.48
C ARG A 193 -9.55 6.02 17.54
N TYR A 194 -9.58 4.69 17.53
CA TYR A 194 -10.47 3.89 18.37
C TYR A 194 -9.64 3.06 19.34
N GLU A 195 -9.94 3.14 20.62
CA GLU A 195 -9.23 2.41 21.67
C GLU A 195 -9.51 0.90 21.59
N GLY A 196 -8.49 0.07 21.83
CA GLY A 196 -8.58 -1.39 21.90
C GLY A 196 -8.91 -2.11 20.59
N VAL A 197 -9.10 -1.37 19.48
CA VAL A 197 -9.64 -1.89 18.23
C VAL A 197 -8.70 -2.89 17.50
N CYS A 198 -7.43 -2.92 17.90
CA CYS A 198 -6.38 -3.80 17.38
C CYS A 198 -5.88 -4.83 18.40
N ASP A 199 -6.48 -4.93 19.60
CA ASP A 199 -5.95 -5.74 20.70
C ASP A 199 -6.08 -7.25 20.46
N LYS A 200 -6.97 -7.67 19.57
CA LYS A 200 -7.32 -9.07 19.26
C LYS A 200 -7.85 -9.86 20.45
N LYS A 201 -8.37 -9.18 21.46
CA LYS A 201 -8.88 -9.79 22.71
C LYS A 201 -10.39 -9.95 22.76
N PHE A 202 -11.12 -9.28 21.85
CA PHE A 202 -12.58 -9.27 21.85
C PHE A 202 -13.13 -9.02 20.45
N ALA A 203 -14.39 -9.36 20.27
CA ALA A 203 -15.15 -9.09 19.06
C ALA A 203 -16.45 -8.35 19.41
N LYS A 204 -16.74 -7.25 18.72
CA LYS A 204 -18.00 -6.51 18.85
C LYS A 204 -18.65 -6.29 17.48
N LYS A 205 -19.99 -6.24 17.47
CA LYS A 205 -20.77 -5.77 16.32
C LYS A 205 -20.76 -4.25 16.23
N VAL A 206 -20.36 -3.72 15.09
CA VAL A 206 -20.28 -2.29 14.78
C VAL A 206 -20.68 -2.05 13.32
N LEU A 207 -20.83 -0.78 12.95
CA LEU A 207 -20.96 -0.35 11.56
C LEU A 207 -19.64 0.30 11.10
N CYS A 208 -19.05 -0.23 10.04
CA CYS A 208 -17.83 0.31 9.44
C CYS A 208 -18.09 0.92 8.06
N LYS A 209 -17.44 2.04 7.76
CA LYS A 209 -17.39 2.63 6.41
C LYS A 209 -15.94 2.94 6.04
N THR A 210 -15.48 2.43 4.91
CA THR A 210 -14.11 2.67 4.42
C THR A 210 -14.06 3.87 3.49
N THR A 211 -12.90 4.49 3.43
CA THR A 211 -12.54 5.50 2.43
C THR A 211 -11.47 4.97 1.47
N GLU A 212 -11.31 3.65 1.37
CA GLU A 212 -10.28 3.02 0.55
C GLU A 212 -10.85 2.02 -0.43
N PHE A 213 -10.29 1.98 -1.64
CA PHE A 213 -10.59 0.98 -2.63
C PHE A 213 -9.49 -0.09 -2.61
N ILE A 214 -9.76 -1.22 -1.95
CA ILE A 214 -8.76 -2.25 -1.67
C ILE A 214 -9.01 -3.46 -2.56
N ILE A 215 -8.05 -3.77 -3.42
CA ILE A 215 -8.11 -4.85 -4.41
C ILE A 215 -7.01 -5.88 -4.09
N GLY A 216 -7.41 -7.11 -3.78
CA GLY A 216 -6.53 -8.24 -3.51
C GLY A 216 -5.96 -8.86 -4.79
N SER A 217 -4.98 -9.76 -4.62
CA SER A 217 -4.20 -10.34 -5.73
C SER A 217 -5.03 -11.13 -6.75
N ASN A 218 -6.17 -11.65 -6.33
CA ASN A 218 -7.12 -12.39 -7.14
C ASN A 218 -8.24 -11.51 -7.75
N GLY A 219 -8.14 -10.18 -7.60
CA GLY A 219 -9.12 -9.21 -8.07
C GLY A 219 -10.26 -8.94 -7.09
N ASP A 220 -10.32 -9.65 -5.96
CA ASP A 220 -11.36 -9.43 -4.97
C ASP A 220 -11.23 -8.06 -4.31
N ILE A 221 -12.37 -7.46 -4.01
CA ILE A 221 -12.46 -6.13 -3.41
C ILE A 221 -12.85 -6.28 -1.95
N TYR A 222 -12.13 -5.62 -1.06
CA TYR A 222 -12.27 -5.78 0.39
C TYR A 222 -12.72 -4.48 1.06
N ARG A 223 -13.41 -4.61 2.20
CA ARG A 223 -13.85 -3.45 2.99
C ARG A 223 -12.69 -2.73 3.67
N CYS A 224 -11.68 -3.47 4.10
CA CYS A 224 -10.53 -2.97 4.86
C CYS A 224 -9.33 -3.92 4.72
N HIS A 225 -8.16 -3.50 5.21
CA HIS A 225 -6.96 -4.34 5.21
C HIS A 225 -7.12 -5.58 6.09
N SER A 226 -7.81 -5.46 7.22
CA SER A 226 -8.12 -6.61 8.07
C SER A 226 -8.83 -7.71 7.28
N ASP A 227 -9.83 -7.36 6.47
CA ASP A 227 -10.56 -8.35 5.66
C ASP A 227 -9.67 -8.99 4.59
N LEU A 228 -8.83 -8.20 3.92
CA LEU A 228 -7.88 -8.70 2.93
C LEU A 228 -6.88 -9.69 3.55
N TYR A 229 -6.22 -9.31 4.64
CA TYR A 229 -5.15 -10.10 5.25
C TYR A 229 -5.64 -11.35 5.98
N GLU A 230 -6.90 -11.34 6.42
CA GLU A 230 -7.56 -12.48 7.07
C GLU A 230 -8.36 -13.35 6.10
N GLY A 231 -8.34 -13.02 4.80
CA GLY A 231 -9.06 -13.78 3.78
C GLY A 231 -10.58 -13.79 4.00
N ARG A 232 -11.14 -12.71 4.57
CA ARG A 232 -12.59 -12.61 4.82
C ARG A 232 -13.36 -12.40 3.53
N LYS A 233 -14.68 -12.57 3.60
CA LYS A 233 -15.55 -12.47 2.43
C LYS A 233 -15.39 -11.10 1.73
N PRO A 234 -15.05 -11.08 0.44
CA PRO A 234 -14.95 -9.84 -0.32
C PRO A 234 -16.33 -9.23 -0.61
N ILE A 235 -16.35 -7.95 -0.95
CA ILE A 235 -17.56 -7.19 -1.31
C ILE A 235 -17.78 -7.08 -2.81
N GLY A 236 -16.87 -7.62 -3.61
CA GLY A 236 -16.97 -7.63 -5.07
C GLY A 236 -15.67 -8.10 -5.71
N ASN A 237 -15.58 -8.00 -7.03
CA ASN A 237 -14.38 -8.34 -7.77
C ASN A 237 -14.17 -7.33 -8.91
N ILE A 238 -12.93 -6.94 -9.18
CA ILE A 238 -12.55 -5.95 -10.19
C ILE A 238 -12.89 -6.41 -11.63
N LEU A 239 -13.11 -7.71 -11.83
CA LEU A 239 -13.53 -8.29 -13.11
C LEU A 239 -15.04 -8.47 -13.23
N ASP A 240 -15.82 -8.22 -12.18
CA ASP A 240 -17.29 -8.23 -12.27
C ASP A 240 -17.75 -6.99 -13.05
N GLU A 241 -18.29 -7.21 -14.25
CA GLU A 241 -18.66 -6.16 -15.20
C GLU A 241 -19.69 -5.16 -14.66
N ASN A 242 -20.44 -5.56 -13.63
CA ASN A 242 -21.49 -4.77 -13.00
C ASN A 242 -21.09 -4.24 -11.62
N PHE A 243 -19.86 -4.51 -11.14
CA PHE A 243 -19.39 -4.00 -9.86
C PHE A 243 -19.44 -2.47 -9.81
N GLU A 244 -20.07 -1.95 -8.76
CA GLU A 244 -20.17 -0.55 -8.43
C GLU A 244 -19.83 -0.37 -6.94
N ILE A 245 -19.20 0.75 -6.59
CA ILE A 245 -18.83 1.03 -5.19
C ILE A 245 -20.05 1.57 -4.45
N GLU A 246 -20.49 0.86 -3.41
CA GLU A 246 -21.50 1.38 -2.48
C GLU A 246 -20.80 2.09 -1.31
N ASP A 247 -20.83 3.43 -1.30
CA ASP A 247 -20.21 4.28 -0.27
C ASP A 247 -21.04 4.35 1.02
N LYS A 248 -21.24 3.20 1.69
CA LYS A 248 -22.13 3.04 2.84
C LYS A 248 -21.48 2.37 4.04
N PHE A 249 -22.10 2.54 5.21
CA PHE A 249 -21.79 1.74 6.39
C PHE A 249 -22.22 0.29 6.19
N ARG A 250 -21.38 -0.65 6.64
CA ARG A 250 -21.62 -2.09 6.58
C ARG A 250 -21.40 -2.70 7.96
N GLU A 251 -22.19 -3.72 8.29
CA GLU A 251 -22.01 -4.47 9.53
C GLU A 251 -20.66 -5.17 9.57
N CYS A 252 -20.01 -5.08 10.72
CA CYS A 252 -18.76 -5.77 11.04
C CYS A 252 -18.89 -6.42 12.41
N ASN A 253 -18.57 -7.71 12.51
CA ASN A 253 -18.66 -8.48 13.75
C ASN A 253 -17.29 -8.75 14.39
N VAL A 254 -16.23 -8.11 13.89
CA VAL A 254 -14.83 -8.36 14.28
C VAL A 254 -14.11 -7.10 14.77
N PHE A 255 -14.85 -6.11 15.27
CA PHE A 255 -14.25 -4.97 15.98
C PHE A 255 -13.45 -5.48 17.18
N GLY A 256 -12.22 -5.00 17.35
CA GLY A 256 -11.22 -5.57 18.26
C GLY A 256 -10.15 -6.39 17.54
N HIS A 257 -10.41 -6.80 16.29
CA HIS A 257 -9.47 -7.48 15.39
C HIS A 257 -9.19 -6.66 14.10
N CYS A 258 -9.29 -5.33 14.18
CA CYS A 258 -8.98 -4.47 13.04
C CYS A 258 -7.47 -4.47 12.74
N ASN A 259 -7.10 -4.15 11.50
CA ASN A 259 -5.70 -3.94 11.16
C ASN A 259 -5.31 -2.49 11.49
N PRO A 260 -4.12 -2.24 12.06
CA PRO A 260 -3.64 -0.89 12.37
C PRO A 260 -3.71 0.10 11.20
N CYS A 261 -3.49 -0.35 9.96
CA CYS A 261 -3.61 0.50 8.77
C CYS A 261 -5.02 1.08 8.55
N ASP A 262 -6.05 0.39 9.05
CA ASP A 262 -7.45 0.77 8.86
C ASP A 262 -7.86 1.91 9.81
N VAL A 263 -7.24 1.97 11.00
CA VAL A 263 -7.73 2.75 12.16
C VAL A 263 -6.69 3.73 12.72
N LYS A 264 -5.46 3.74 12.19
CA LYS A 264 -4.46 4.75 12.55
C LYS A 264 -4.92 6.17 12.19
N LEU A 265 -4.44 7.14 12.96
CA LEU A 265 -4.47 8.53 12.57
C LEU A 265 -3.37 8.80 11.55
N LYS A 266 -3.76 9.40 10.42
CA LYS A 266 -2.86 9.72 9.31
C LYS A 266 -3.31 11.00 8.62
N THR A 267 -2.52 11.45 7.66
CA THR A 267 -2.94 12.50 6.74
C THR A 267 -3.89 11.92 5.69
N ASN A 268 -4.90 12.70 5.29
CA ASN A 268 -5.74 12.39 4.13
C ASN A 268 -4.99 12.68 2.82
N ARG A 269 -5.63 12.43 1.67
CA ARG A 269 -5.02 12.71 0.34
C ARG A 269 -4.60 14.18 0.16
N PHE A 270 -5.29 15.10 0.84
CA PHE A 270 -5.00 16.54 0.85
C PHE A 270 -3.96 16.97 1.89
N GLN A 271 -3.22 16.02 2.48
CA GLN A 271 -2.19 16.27 3.49
C GLN A 271 -2.71 16.87 4.82
N GLN A 272 -4.00 16.71 5.12
CA GLN A 272 -4.59 17.17 6.39
C GLN A 272 -4.56 16.03 7.41
N PHE A 273 -3.96 16.28 8.59
CA PHE A 273 -3.87 15.31 9.67
C PHE A 273 -5.23 15.06 10.35
N GLY A 274 -5.36 13.91 11.02
CA GLY A 274 -6.58 13.52 11.74
C GLY A 274 -7.54 12.67 10.91
N HIS A 275 -7.09 12.09 9.80
CA HIS A 275 -7.88 11.15 9.01
C HIS A 275 -7.65 9.70 9.48
N THR A 276 -8.65 8.84 9.26
CA THR A 276 -8.53 7.39 9.40
C THR A 276 -9.21 6.71 8.23
N SER A 277 -8.73 5.55 7.81
CA SER A 277 -9.22 4.84 6.63
C SER A 277 -10.66 4.36 6.81
N VAL A 278 -10.99 3.87 8.01
CA VAL A 278 -12.27 3.27 8.36
C VAL A 278 -12.95 4.04 9.49
N GLU A 279 -14.10 4.62 9.21
CA GLU A 279 -15.00 5.16 10.22
C GLU A 279 -15.82 4.03 10.85
N ILE A 280 -15.93 4.03 12.18
CA ILE A 280 -16.62 3.02 12.98
C ILE A 280 -17.68 3.69 13.86
N LYS A 281 -18.89 3.11 13.87
CA LYS A 281 -20.05 3.49 14.69
C LYS A 281 -20.56 2.31 15.51
#